data_AF-A0A914D8B6-F1
#
_entry.id   AF-A0A914D8B6-F1
#
_cell.length_a   1.000
_cell.length_b   1.000
_cell.length_c   1.000
_cell.angle_alpha   90.00
_cell.angle_beta   90.00
_cell.angle_gamma   90.00
#
_symmetry.space_group_name_H-M   'P 1'
#
loop_
_entity.id
_entity.type
_entity.pdbx_description
1 polymer ?
#
loop_
_entity_poly.entity_id
_entity_poly.type
_entity_poly.pdbx_seq_one_letter_code
_entity_poly.pdbx_strand_id
1 'polypeptide(L)'
;MTTIIYIVRTIVMEKEARLKEYMKVMGLSQWVQWLSHFILNYTKILAVVGVLFGLTYIMIPHTNPALLIILYALFAFNVVYFAFMISTILHSGTGGTLLAVVGWITLYIWENVFMSFDNIKVFSTSVRLLSSLNPLVALALGLKLIGQFEAQADGLHWNTLFHPPSPDRTITMAHTFMMLIIDGLIYVLLTWYIEAVNPGGEGVPQKPWFFVQRSYWFPRSKHEESGSNDDEIEHGYIFDKSKIEKEPNMTPTVRIINLCKTYTTSWVKKISDCRFVIFKLFYTLTRKS
;
A
#
# COMPACT_ATOMS: atom_id res chain seq x y z
N MET A 1 15.51 8.64 7.01
CA MET A 1 14.95 9.83 6.35
C MET A 1 15.13 9.81 4.83
N THR A 2 16.35 9.85 4.31
CA THR A 2 16.62 9.94 2.85
C THR A 2 16.00 8.80 2.04
N THR A 3 16.09 7.56 2.54
CA THR A 3 15.48 6.37 1.93
C THR A 3 13.98 6.51 1.76
N ILE A 4 13.28 7.05 2.76
CA ILE A 4 11.82 7.23 2.76
C ILE A 4 11.42 8.28 1.73
N ILE A 5 12.15 9.41 1.69
CA ILE A 5 11.93 10.47 0.70
C ILE A 5 12.10 9.89 -0.71
N TYR A 6 13.14 9.09 -0.94
CA TYR A 6 13.38 8.45 -2.22
C TYR A 6 12.27 7.47 -2.61
N ILE A 7 11.83 6.60 -1.69
CA ILE A 7 10.75 5.64 -1.93
C ILE A 7 9.47 6.38 -2.29
N VAL A 8 9.07 7.36 -1.48
CA VAL A 8 7.84 8.14 -1.70
C VAL A 8 7.93 8.88 -3.03
N ARG A 9 9.03 9.57 -3.31
CA ARG A 9 9.22 10.29 -4.57
C ARG A 9 9.12 9.35 -5.75
N THR A 10 9.77 8.19 -5.73
CA THR A 10 9.78 7.24 -6.85
C THR A 10 8.37 6.76 -7.16
N ILE A 11 7.63 6.31 -6.14
CA ILE A 11 6.26 5.78 -6.32
C ILE A 11 5.29 6.89 -6.76
N VAL A 12 5.40 8.09 -6.20
CA VAL A 12 4.51 9.19 -6.57
C VAL A 12 4.83 9.74 -7.96
N MET A 13 6.10 9.79 -8.36
CA MET A 13 6.49 10.16 -9.73
C MET A 13 5.97 9.13 -10.75
N GLU A 14 5.99 7.83 -10.42
CA GLU A 14 5.39 6.79 -11.28
C GLU A 14 3.88 6.93 -11.40
N LYS A 15 3.20 7.35 -10.32
CA LYS A 15 1.76 7.67 -10.34
C LYS A 15 1.48 8.90 -11.21
N GLU A 16 2.28 9.95 -11.06
CA GLU A 16 2.16 11.20 -11.83
C GLU A 16 2.35 10.95 -13.33
N ALA A 17 3.31 10.10 -13.70
CA ALA A 17 3.55 9.65 -15.08
C ALA A 17 2.54 8.60 -15.58
N ARG A 18 1.56 8.20 -14.76
CA ARG A 18 0.56 7.15 -15.06
C ARG A 18 1.15 5.80 -15.49
N LEU A 19 2.38 5.51 -15.08
CA LEU A 19 3.06 4.26 -15.42
C LEU A 19 2.34 3.04 -14.83
N LYS A 20 1.74 3.19 -13.64
CA LYS A 20 0.94 2.13 -13.02
C LYS A 20 -0.26 1.72 -13.86
N GLU A 21 -0.99 2.69 -14.43
CA GLU A 21 -2.15 2.44 -15.28
C GLU A 21 -1.73 1.78 -16.60
N TYR A 22 -0.64 2.27 -17.20
CA TYR A 22 -0.06 1.69 -18.41
C TYR A 22 0.30 0.21 -18.22
N MET A 23 1.00 -0.11 -17.13
CA MET A 23 1.37 -1.49 -16.80
C MET A 23 0.15 -2.38 -16.52
N LYS A 24 -0.93 -1.81 -15.96
CA LYS A 24 -2.20 -2.52 -15.76
C LYS A 24 -2.90 -2.85 -17.09
N VAL A 25 -2.86 -1.93 -18.05
CA VAL A 25 -3.39 -2.17 -19.41
C VAL A 25 -2.60 -3.26 -20.15
N MET A 26 -1.30 -3.38 -19.88
CA MET A 26 -0.46 -4.48 -20.37
C MET A 26 -0.74 -5.84 -19.73
N GLY A 27 -1.68 -5.92 -18.78
CA GLY A 27 -2.07 -7.17 -18.12
C GLY A 27 -1.31 -7.49 -16.83
N LEU A 28 -0.48 -6.56 -16.32
CA LEU A 28 0.18 -6.77 -15.04
C LEU A 28 -0.78 -6.51 -13.88
N SER A 29 -0.80 -7.43 -12.91
CA SER A 29 -1.62 -7.25 -11.70
C SER A 29 -1.02 -6.21 -10.75
N GLN A 30 -1.90 -5.44 -10.08
CA GLN A 30 -1.50 -4.38 -9.14
C GLN A 30 -0.64 -4.90 -7.99
N TRP A 31 -0.93 -6.10 -7.49
CA TRP A 31 -0.19 -6.72 -6.39
C TRP A 31 1.26 -7.02 -6.75
N VAL A 32 1.55 -7.40 -8.00
CA VAL A 32 2.92 -7.67 -8.46
C VAL A 32 3.74 -6.38 -8.49
N GLN A 33 3.15 -5.24 -8.85
CA GLN A 33 3.83 -3.94 -8.79
C GLN A 33 4.24 -3.61 -7.34
N TRP A 34 3.29 -3.70 -6.40
CA TRP A 34 3.56 -3.45 -4.98
C TRP A 34 4.62 -4.39 -4.40
N LEU A 35 4.54 -5.69 -4.73
CA LEU A 35 5.52 -6.67 -4.30
C LEU A 35 6.92 -6.37 -4.88
N SER A 36 6.99 -5.94 -6.14
CA SER A 36 8.25 -5.58 -6.78
C SER A 36 8.89 -4.35 -6.11
N HIS A 37 8.12 -3.30 -5.84
CA HIS A 37 8.60 -2.16 -5.07
C HIS A 37 9.01 -2.55 -3.66
N PHE A 38 8.25 -3.44 -3.00
CA PHE A 38 8.59 -3.92 -1.66
C PHE A 38 9.95 -4.62 -1.66
N ILE A 39 10.14 -5.63 -2.51
CA ILE A 39 11.38 -6.41 -2.59
C ILE A 39 12.57 -5.49 -2.90
N LEU A 40 12.46 -4.61 -3.91
CA LEU A 40 13.55 -3.70 -4.29
C LEU A 40 13.93 -2.74 -3.16
N ASN A 41 12.96 -2.13 -2.49
CA ASN A 41 13.23 -1.16 -1.44
C ASN A 41 13.66 -1.82 -0.12
N TYR A 42 13.11 -2.99 0.20
CA TYR A 42 13.50 -3.76 1.37
C TYR A 42 14.94 -4.25 1.26
N THR A 43 15.36 -4.81 0.11
CA THR A 43 16.75 -5.22 -0.12
C THR A 43 17.73 -4.04 0.01
N LYS A 44 17.37 -2.85 -0.51
CA LYS A 44 18.19 -1.64 -0.35
C LYS A 44 18.38 -1.24 1.12
N ILE A 45 17.33 -1.33 1.94
CA ILE A 45 17.41 -1.01 3.36
C ILE A 45 18.15 -2.09 4.14
N LEU A 46 17.98 -3.37 3.79
CA LEU A 46 18.72 -4.48 4.41
C LEU A 46 20.24 -4.31 4.29
N ALA A 47 20.74 -3.75 3.18
CA ALA A 47 22.16 -3.43 3.05
C ALA A 47 22.63 -2.42 4.11
N VAL A 48 21.84 -1.38 4.37
CA VAL A 48 22.12 -0.38 5.43
C VAL A 48 22.05 -1.02 6.81
N VAL A 49 21.03 -1.86 7.05
CA VAL A 49 20.88 -2.62 8.29
C VAL A 49 22.08 -3.54 8.54
N GLY A 50 22.61 -4.18 7.52
CA GLY A 50 23.80 -5.04 7.65
C GLY A 50 25.02 -4.28 8.16
N VAL A 51 25.22 -3.04 7.68
CA VAL A 51 26.30 -2.16 8.17
C VAL A 51 26.05 -1.76 9.63
N LEU A 52 24.83 -1.37 9.98
CA LEU A 52 24.46 -1.02 11.35
C LEU A 52 24.63 -2.21 12.31
N PHE A 53 24.23 -3.40 11.89
CA PHE A 53 24.44 -4.63 12.62
C PHE A 53 25.92 -4.85 12.93
N GLY A 54 26.80 -4.74 11.92
CA GLY A 54 28.25 -4.86 12.11
C GLY A 54 28.81 -3.88 13.13
N LEU A 55 28.37 -2.61 13.09
CA LEU A 55 28.79 -1.60 14.07
C LEU A 55 28.31 -1.91 15.49
N THR A 56 27.05 -2.31 15.63
CA THR A 56 26.45 -2.59 16.95
C THR A 56 26.97 -3.88 17.57
N TYR A 57 27.30 -4.88 16.75
CA TYR A 57 27.88 -6.14 17.20
C TYR A 57 29.25 -5.95 17.88
N ILE A 58 30.04 -4.98 17.42
CA ILE A 58 31.32 -4.63 18.05
C ILE A 58 31.11 -4.05 19.46
N MET A 59 30.03 -3.30 19.66
CA MET A 59 29.74 -2.61 20.92
C MET A 59 29.05 -3.50 21.96
N ILE A 60 28.37 -4.57 21.52
CA ILE A 60 27.48 -5.39 22.35
C ILE A 60 27.84 -6.88 22.15
N PRO A 61 29.03 -7.32 22.59
CA PRO A 61 29.55 -8.66 22.31
C PRO A 61 28.80 -9.79 23.02
N HIS A 62 28.12 -9.53 24.14
CA HIS A 62 27.45 -10.59 24.92
C HIS A 62 26.04 -10.93 24.41
N THR A 63 25.47 -10.08 23.56
CA THR A 63 24.13 -10.26 23.03
C THR A 63 24.09 -11.20 21.84
N ASN A 64 23.07 -12.07 21.77
CA ASN A 64 22.88 -12.97 20.66
C ASN A 64 22.64 -12.19 19.33
N PRO A 65 23.48 -12.38 18.31
CA PRO A 65 23.41 -11.61 17.06
C PRO A 65 22.11 -11.81 16.29
N ALA A 66 21.46 -12.98 16.41
CA ALA A 66 20.21 -13.25 15.72
C ALA A 66 19.08 -12.30 16.17
N LEU A 67 19.02 -11.98 17.46
CA LEU A 67 18.01 -11.07 18.02
C LEU A 67 18.20 -9.63 17.52
N LEU A 68 19.45 -9.19 17.38
CA LEU A 68 19.77 -7.87 16.81
C LEU A 68 19.36 -7.78 15.34
N ILE A 69 19.67 -8.80 14.54
CA ILE A 69 19.28 -8.84 13.12
C ILE A 69 17.76 -8.81 12.99
N ILE A 70 17.04 -9.61 13.78
CA ILE A 70 15.57 -9.65 13.76
C ILE A 70 14.98 -8.29 14.14
N LEU A 71 15.54 -7.61 15.16
CA LEU A 71 15.08 -6.29 15.59
C LEU A 71 15.22 -5.26 14.46
N TYR A 72 16.39 -5.20 13.83
CA TYR A 72 16.61 -4.26 12.73
C TYR A 72 15.84 -4.62 11.47
N ALA A 73 15.63 -5.90 11.17
CA ALA A 73 14.83 -6.34 10.02
C ALA A 73 13.35 -5.96 10.17
N LEU A 74 12.77 -6.16 11.37
CA LEU A 74 11.40 -5.75 11.67
C LEU A 74 11.25 -4.22 11.62
N PHE A 75 12.24 -3.48 12.11
CA PHE A 75 12.24 -2.03 11.98
C PHE A 75 12.33 -1.59 10.50
N ALA A 76 13.19 -2.21 9.70
CA ALA A 76 13.30 -1.94 8.27
C ALA A 76 11.98 -2.18 7.53
N PHE A 77 11.28 -3.26 7.87
CA PHE A 77 9.94 -3.56 7.34
C PHE A 77 8.96 -2.41 7.61
N ASN A 78 8.89 -1.94 8.86
CA ASN A 78 8.05 -0.82 9.25
C ASN A 78 8.38 0.48 8.50
N VAL A 79 9.67 0.78 8.31
CA VAL A 79 10.12 1.97 7.57
C VAL A 79 9.67 1.94 6.10
N VAL A 80 9.74 0.78 5.45
CA VAL A 80 9.26 0.63 4.06
C VAL A 80 7.75 0.84 3.98
N TYR A 81 6.97 0.21 4.87
CA TYR A 81 5.52 0.33 4.84
C TYR A 81 5.01 1.72 5.25
N PHE A 82 5.72 2.41 6.15
CA PHE A 82 5.46 3.82 6.44
C PHE A 82 5.62 4.68 5.17
N ALA A 83 6.70 4.48 4.41
CA ALA A 83 6.91 5.17 3.14
C ALA A 83 5.82 4.84 2.12
N PHE A 84 5.39 3.58 2.04
CA PHE A 84 4.32 3.17 1.14
C PHE A 84 2.98 3.82 1.51
N MET A 85 2.62 3.81 2.79
CA MET A 85 1.42 4.50 3.28
C MET A 85 1.39 5.97 2.83
N ILE A 86 2.48 6.72 3.03
CA ILE A 86 2.54 8.14 2.59
C ILE A 86 2.40 8.27 1.07
N SER A 87 3.06 7.39 0.30
CA SER A 87 2.97 7.41 -1.16
C SER A 87 1.59 7.03 -1.71
N THR A 88 0.74 6.34 -0.92
CA THR A 88 -0.64 6.04 -1.33
C THR A 88 -1.56 7.27 -1.28
N ILE A 89 -1.34 8.18 -0.35
CA ILE A 89 -2.22 9.34 -0.09
C ILE A 89 -2.06 10.43 -1.16
N LEU A 90 -0.87 10.55 -1.75
CA LEU A 90 -0.48 11.70 -2.56
C LEU A 90 -0.36 11.37 -4.05
N HIS A 91 -0.73 12.34 -4.88
CA HIS A 91 -0.73 12.24 -6.34
C HIS A 91 0.36 13.08 -7.03
N SER A 92 1.03 13.99 -6.30
CA SER A 92 2.10 14.85 -6.83
C SER A 92 3.44 14.57 -6.16
N GLY A 93 4.51 14.41 -6.95
CA GLY A 93 5.83 14.02 -6.45
C GLY A 93 6.41 14.96 -5.39
N THR A 94 6.27 16.28 -5.59
CA THR A 94 6.75 17.31 -4.66
C THR A 94 5.93 17.37 -3.37
N GLY A 95 4.61 17.17 -3.46
CA GLY A 95 3.77 17.02 -2.26
C GLY A 95 4.15 15.76 -1.47
N GLY A 96 4.43 14.67 -2.19
CA GLY A 96 4.94 13.39 -1.67
C GLY A 96 6.13 13.56 -0.76
N THR A 97 7.18 14.21 -1.27
CA THR A 97 8.42 14.41 -0.54
C THR A 97 8.25 15.30 0.69
N LEU A 98 7.48 16.39 0.58
CA LEU A 98 7.21 17.27 1.71
C LEU A 98 6.49 16.53 2.85
N LEU A 99 5.44 15.76 2.54
CA LEU A 99 4.72 15.00 3.56
C LEU A 99 5.59 13.90 4.16
N ALA A 100 6.43 13.25 3.37
CA ALA A 100 7.39 12.26 3.85
C ALA A 100 8.38 12.86 4.86
N VAL A 101 8.89 14.07 4.58
CA VAL A 101 9.78 14.82 5.48
C VAL A 101 9.06 15.19 6.76
N VAL A 102 7.90 15.83 6.66
CA VAL A 102 7.11 16.27 7.84
C VAL A 102 6.70 15.08 8.70
N GLY A 103 6.22 13.99 8.07
CA GLY A 103 5.86 12.76 8.77
C GLY A 103 7.03 12.15 9.51
N TRP A 104 8.19 12.02 8.86
CA TRP A 104 9.38 11.46 9.50
C TRP A 104 9.89 12.33 10.66
N ILE A 105 9.93 13.65 10.47
CA ILE A 105 10.35 14.59 11.53
C ILE A 105 9.38 14.52 12.72
N THR A 106 8.08 14.42 12.47
CA THR A 106 7.07 14.30 13.54
C THR A 106 7.29 13.03 14.36
N LEU A 107 7.50 11.88 13.71
CA LEU A 107 7.80 10.62 14.39
C LEU A 107 9.11 10.70 15.19
N TYR A 108 10.12 11.39 14.66
CA TYR A 108 11.41 11.56 15.31
C TYR A 108 11.33 12.47 16.55
N ILE A 109 10.63 13.61 16.43
CA ILE A 109 10.39 14.51 17.58
C ILE A 109 9.62 13.77 18.67
N TRP A 110 8.57 13.03 18.30
CA TRP A 110 7.80 12.23 19.24
C TRP A 110 8.67 11.22 20.00
N GLU A 111 9.54 10.50 19.30
CA GLU A 111 10.45 9.54 19.92
C GLU A 111 11.40 10.20 20.92
N ASN A 112 12.05 11.30 20.52
CA ASN A 112 12.98 12.03 21.39
C ASN A 112 12.29 12.57 22.64
N VAL A 113 11.10 13.17 22.48
CA VAL A 113 10.32 13.71 23.60
C VAL A 113 9.89 12.58 24.54
N PHE A 114 9.36 11.48 24.00
CA PHE A 114 8.91 10.35 24.79
C PHE A 114 10.06 9.69 25.57
N MET A 115 11.19 9.43 24.92
CA MET A 115 12.38 8.85 25.56
C MET A 115 12.95 9.76 26.65
N SER A 116 12.93 11.08 26.43
CA SER A 116 13.37 12.06 27.44
C SER A 116 12.51 12.00 28.70
N PHE A 117 11.18 11.96 28.55
CA PHE A 117 10.29 11.85 29.71
C PHE A 117 10.38 10.49 30.41
N ASP A 118 10.52 9.40 29.65
CA ASP A 118 10.67 8.04 30.19
C ASP A 118 11.93 7.88 31.06
N ASN A 119 12.98 8.65 30.78
CA ASN A 119 14.18 8.68 31.61
C ASN A 119 13.99 9.41 32.94
N ILE A 120 13.06 10.38 33.02
CA ILE A 120 12.81 11.17 34.23
C ILE A 120 11.75 10.48 35.11
N LYS A 121 10.65 10.00 34.50
CA LYS A 121 9.57 9.30 35.19
C LYS A 121 9.23 8.02 34.46
N VAL A 122 9.26 6.92 35.20
CA VAL A 122 8.86 5.60 34.71
C VAL A 122 7.35 5.62 34.45
N PHE A 123 6.94 5.65 33.18
CA PHE A 123 5.54 5.56 32.81
C PHE A 123 4.99 4.15 32.98
N SER A 124 3.66 4.06 33.15
CA SER A 124 2.94 2.79 33.11
C SER A 124 3.21 2.04 31.81
N THR A 125 3.28 0.71 31.91
CA THR A 125 3.56 -0.22 30.83
C THR A 125 2.61 -0.03 29.64
N SER A 126 1.33 0.23 29.90
CA SER A 126 0.34 0.47 28.85
C SER A 126 0.64 1.73 28.02
N VAL A 127 1.13 2.80 28.67
CA VAL A 127 1.47 4.06 27.97
C VAL A 127 2.69 3.86 27.08
N ARG A 128 3.69 3.11 27.55
CA ARG A 128 4.87 2.76 26.74
C ARG A 128 4.50 1.87 25.54
N LEU A 129 3.61 0.91 25.75
CA LEU A 129 3.08 0.05 24.69
C LEU A 129 2.28 0.84 23.65
N LEU A 130 1.48 1.82 24.08
CA LEU A 130 0.75 2.69 23.18
C LEU A 130 1.71 3.61 22.40
N SER A 131 2.71 4.19 23.08
CA SER A 131 3.72 5.04 22.43
C SER A 131 4.62 4.24 21.48
N SER A 132 4.81 2.95 21.72
CA SER A 132 5.57 2.07 20.83
C SER A 132 4.85 1.75 19.51
N LEU A 133 3.60 2.21 19.30
CA LEU A 133 2.98 2.20 17.97
C LEU A 133 3.76 3.03 16.93
N ASN A 134 4.63 3.93 17.42
CA ASN A 134 5.63 4.57 16.60
C ASN A 134 6.87 3.65 16.51
N PRO A 135 7.24 3.16 15.31
CA PRO A 135 8.34 2.20 15.17
C PRO A 135 9.70 2.77 15.61
N LEU A 136 9.88 4.09 15.61
CA LEU A 136 11.08 4.73 16.17
C LEU A 136 11.15 4.57 17.69
N VAL A 137 10.02 4.74 18.39
CA VAL A 137 9.93 4.53 19.84
C VAL A 137 10.17 3.06 20.19
N ALA A 138 9.55 2.14 19.45
CA ALA A 138 9.75 0.71 19.66
C ALA A 138 11.22 0.33 19.50
N LEU A 139 11.89 0.80 18.44
CA LEU A 139 13.33 0.56 18.24
C LEU A 139 14.17 1.14 19.39
N ALA A 140 13.90 2.39 19.79
CA ALA A 140 14.63 3.06 20.85
C ALA A 140 14.50 2.33 22.20
N LEU A 141 13.29 1.86 22.55
CA LEU A 141 13.06 1.03 23.72
C LEU A 141 13.77 -0.32 23.63
N GLY A 142 13.74 -0.97 22.47
CA GLY A 142 14.46 -2.24 22.23
C GLY A 142 15.96 -2.10 22.42
N LEU A 143 16.58 -1.07 21.82
CA LEU A 143 18.01 -0.80 21.98
C LEU A 143 18.37 -0.41 23.41
N LYS A 144 17.53 0.35 24.11
CA LYS A 144 17.70 0.68 25.53
C LYS A 144 17.71 -0.57 26.40
N LEU A 145 16.78 -1.50 26.16
CA LEU A 145 16.72 -2.77 26.88
C LEU A 145 17.94 -3.65 26.60
N ILE A 146 18.39 -3.75 25.34
CA ILE A 146 19.63 -4.46 25.01
C ILE A 146 20.82 -3.85 25.75
N GLY A 147 20.95 -2.52 25.75
CA GLY A 147 22.01 -1.83 26.48
C GLY A 147 21.98 -2.10 27.99
N GLN A 148 20.81 -2.32 28.58
CA GLN A 148 20.68 -2.69 30.00
C GLN A 148 21.13 -4.13 30.27
N PHE A 149 20.78 -5.09 29.40
CA PHE A 149 21.26 -6.48 29.52
C PHE A 149 22.78 -6.58 29.31
N GLU A 150 23.32 -5.77 28.41
CA GLU A 150 24.76 -5.71 28.19
C GLU A 150 25.49 -5.09 29.39
N ALA A 151 24.94 -4.04 29.99
CA ALA A 151 25.50 -3.42 31.20
C ALA A 151 25.52 -4.36 32.40
N GLN A 152 24.67 -5.40 32.42
CA GLN A 152 24.66 -6.45 33.43
C GLN A 152 25.60 -7.63 33.09
N ALA A 153 26.30 -7.58 31.95
CA ALA A 153 27.18 -8.63 31.41
C ALA A 153 26.51 -10.00 31.13
N ASP A 154 25.19 -10.10 31.22
CA ASP A 154 24.43 -11.31 30.87
C ASP A 154 24.11 -11.35 29.37
N GLY A 155 23.96 -10.18 28.74
CA GLY A 155 23.61 -10.05 27.32
C GLY A 155 22.19 -10.55 27.01
N LEU A 156 21.65 -10.14 25.86
CA LEU A 156 20.31 -10.58 25.48
C LEU A 156 20.33 -11.98 24.81
N HIS A 157 19.68 -12.93 25.46
CA HIS A 157 19.49 -14.31 24.99
C HIS A 157 18.02 -14.65 24.78
N TRP A 158 17.73 -15.71 24.00
CA TRP A 158 16.37 -16.19 23.74
C TRP A 158 15.60 -16.54 25.03
N ASN A 159 16.30 -17.09 26.02
CA ASN A 159 15.71 -17.47 27.31
C ASN A 159 15.32 -16.24 28.15
N THR A 160 16.10 -15.16 28.05
CA THR A 160 15.91 -13.92 28.81
C THR A 160 14.93 -12.95 28.14
N LEU A 161 14.42 -13.28 26.95
CA LEU A 161 13.55 -12.42 26.14
C LEU A 161 12.24 -12.03 26.84
N PHE A 162 11.73 -12.92 27.70
CA PHE A 162 10.51 -12.72 28.51
C PHE A 162 10.79 -12.21 29.93
N HIS A 163 12.05 -12.07 30.31
CA HIS A 163 12.41 -11.55 31.62
C HIS A 163 12.72 -10.05 31.53
N PRO A 164 12.18 -9.23 32.44
CA PRO A 164 12.52 -7.81 32.49
C PRO A 164 13.94 -7.62 33.06
N PRO A 165 14.75 -6.69 32.53
CA PRO A 165 16.11 -6.43 33.03
C PRO A 165 16.14 -5.69 34.38
N SER A 166 15.04 -5.09 34.80
CA SER A 166 14.94 -4.38 36.08
C SER A 166 13.53 -4.51 36.67
N PRO A 167 13.38 -4.74 37.98
CA PRO A 167 12.08 -4.92 38.63
C PRO A 167 11.18 -3.68 38.50
N ASP A 168 11.77 -2.49 38.32
CA ASP A 168 11.03 -1.23 38.13
C ASP A 168 10.42 -1.07 36.73
N ARG A 169 10.83 -1.89 35.74
CA ARG A 169 10.35 -1.81 34.36
C ARG A 169 9.83 -3.16 33.91
N THR A 170 8.52 -3.30 33.85
CA THR A 170 7.87 -4.56 33.44
C THR A 170 7.90 -4.82 31.93
N ILE A 171 8.56 -3.99 31.11
CA ILE A 171 8.65 -4.20 29.66
C ILE A 171 9.79 -5.15 29.37
N THR A 172 9.46 -6.19 28.62
CA THR A 172 10.40 -7.22 28.16
C THR A 172 10.69 -7.02 26.67
N MET A 173 11.80 -7.59 26.18
CA MET A 173 12.14 -7.51 24.75
C MET A 173 11.06 -8.14 23.87
N ALA A 174 10.36 -9.16 24.37
CA ALA A 174 9.22 -9.78 23.68
C ALA A 174 8.13 -8.77 23.31
N HIS A 175 7.81 -7.84 24.22
CA HIS A 175 6.79 -6.82 23.97
C HIS A 175 7.21 -5.87 22.83
N THR A 176 8.49 -5.51 22.77
CA THR A 176 9.03 -4.66 21.69
C THR A 176 8.93 -5.36 20.33
N PHE A 177 9.30 -6.64 20.25
CA PHE A 177 9.14 -7.42 19.02
C PHE A 177 7.68 -7.53 18.59
N MET A 178 6.79 -7.83 19.54
CA MET A 178 5.36 -7.93 19.29
C MET A 178 4.79 -6.62 18.76
N MET A 179 5.18 -5.48 19.35
CA MET A 179 4.73 -4.16 18.89
C MET A 179 5.24 -3.81 17.50
N LEU A 180 6.50 -4.08 17.17
CA LEU A 180 7.01 -3.88 15.81
C LEU A 180 6.26 -4.71 14.76
N ILE A 181 5.83 -5.92 15.11
CA ILE A 181 5.01 -6.76 14.22
C ILE A 181 3.61 -6.15 14.06
N ILE A 182 3.00 -5.71 15.15
CA ILE A 182 1.68 -5.06 15.13
C ILE A 182 1.71 -3.80 14.28
N ASP A 183 2.72 -2.94 14.46
CA ASP A 183 2.90 -1.72 13.65
C ASP A 183 3.00 -2.05 12.16
N GLY A 184 3.79 -3.08 11.83
CA GLY A 184 3.96 -3.52 10.46
C GLY A 184 2.63 -3.94 9.84
N LEU A 185 1.84 -4.73 10.56
CA LEU A 185 0.50 -5.13 10.14
C LEU A 185 -0.45 -3.94 9.97
N ILE A 186 -0.42 -2.98 10.90
CA ILE A 186 -1.21 -1.75 10.82
C ILE A 186 -0.85 -0.97 9.56
N TYR A 187 0.44 -0.77 9.27
CA TYR A 187 0.86 -0.04 8.06
C TYR A 187 0.52 -0.78 6.76
N VAL A 188 0.61 -2.12 6.74
CA VAL A 188 0.19 -2.94 5.58
C VAL A 188 -1.31 -2.75 5.34
N LEU A 189 -2.13 -2.88 6.39
CA LEU A 189 -3.58 -2.72 6.31
C LEU A 189 -3.98 -1.31 5.89
N LEU A 190 -3.33 -0.28 6.44
CA LEU A 190 -3.54 1.11 6.07
C LEU A 190 -3.17 1.37 4.60
N THR A 191 -2.03 0.85 4.15
CA THR A 191 -1.59 1.00 2.75
C THR A 191 -2.59 0.34 1.80
N TRP A 192 -3.04 -0.88 2.12
CA TRP A 192 -4.04 -1.59 1.33
C TRP A 192 -5.39 -0.85 1.32
N TYR A 193 -5.83 -0.34 2.48
CA TYR A 193 -7.08 0.40 2.62
C TYR A 193 -7.06 1.71 1.83
N ILE A 194 -6.00 2.52 1.97
CA ILE A 194 -5.90 3.81 1.28
C ILE A 194 -5.84 3.62 -0.23
N GLU A 195 -5.10 2.62 -0.70
CA GLU A 195 -5.02 2.29 -2.14
C GLU A 195 -6.40 1.88 -2.71
N ALA A 196 -7.20 1.13 -1.94
CA ALA A 196 -8.55 0.74 -2.35
C ALA A 196 -9.51 1.94 -2.42
N VAL A 197 -9.39 2.88 -1.48
CA VAL A 197 -10.24 4.08 -1.39
C VAL A 197 -9.86 5.14 -2.42
N ASN A 198 -8.57 5.32 -2.69
CA ASN A 198 -8.04 6.35 -3.60
C ASN A 198 -7.17 5.74 -4.71
N PRO A 199 -7.78 5.01 -5.68
CA PRO A 199 -7.07 4.56 -6.87
C PRO A 199 -6.82 5.77 -7.77
N GLY A 200 -5.69 6.45 -7.57
CA GLY A 200 -5.33 7.66 -8.32
C GLY A 200 -5.44 7.47 -9.84
N GLY A 201 -6.04 8.44 -10.51
CA GLY A 201 -6.17 8.47 -11.97
C GLY A 201 -7.62 8.41 -12.42
N GLU A 202 -8.11 7.27 -12.91
CA GLU A 202 -9.52 7.09 -13.30
C GLU A 202 -10.05 5.66 -13.01
N GLY A 203 -9.55 5.03 -11.94
CA GLY A 203 -10.18 3.83 -11.38
C GLY A 203 -11.47 4.21 -10.66
N VAL A 204 -12.57 3.46 -10.85
CA VAL A 204 -13.78 3.64 -10.02
C VAL A 204 -13.37 3.46 -8.55
N PRO A 205 -13.42 4.50 -7.70
CA PRO A 205 -13.04 4.38 -6.31
C PRO A 205 -13.95 3.33 -5.66
N GLN A 206 -13.34 2.32 -5.05
CA GLN A 206 -14.13 1.36 -4.28
C GLN A 206 -14.65 2.07 -3.04
N LYS A 207 -15.91 1.80 -2.69
CA LYS A 207 -16.53 2.46 -1.54
C LYS A 207 -15.71 2.15 -0.28
N PRO A 208 -15.52 3.10 0.66
CA PRO A 208 -14.72 2.89 1.87
C PRO A 208 -15.18 1.71 2.76
N TRP A 209 -16.39 1.19 2.54
CA TRP A 209 -16.98 0.03 3.23
C TRP A 209 -16.85 -1.30 2.48
N PHE A 210 -15.97 -1.38 1.48
CA PHE A 210 -15.87 -2.53 0.58
C PHE A 210 -15.49 -3.85 1.27
N PHE A 211 -14.71 -3.80 2.35
CA PHE A 211 -14.32 -5.00 3.12
C PHE A 211 -15.50 -5.72 3.81
N VAL A 212 -16.61 -5.00 4.04
CA VAL A 212 -17.85 -5.54 4.66
C VAL A 212 -18.78 -6.15 3.61
N GLN A 213 -18.61 -5.82 2.33
CA GLN A 213 -19.49 -6.34 1.29
C GLN A 213 -19.06 -7.76 0.88
N ARG A 214 -19.95 -8.74 1.13
CA ARG A 214 -19.82 -10.15 0.71
C ARG A 214 -19.48 -10.32 -0.78
N SER A 215 -19.83 -9.33 -1.62
CA SER A 215 -19.53 -9.31 -3.06
C SER A 215 -18.05 -9.14 -3.41
N TYR A 216 -17.21 -8.69 -2.47
CA TYR A 216 -15.76 -8.62 -2.69
C TYR A 216 -15.07 -9.97 -2.50
N TRP A 217 -15.37 -10.65 -1.39
CA TRP A 217 -14.79 -11.95 -1.04
C TRP A 217 -15.29 -13.07 -1.96
N PHE A 218 -16.53 -12.94 -2.45
CA PHE A 218 -17.12 -13.86 -3.42
C PHE A 218 -17.56 -13.06 -4.65
N PRO A 219 -16.66 -12.85 -5.64
CA PRO A 219 -17.09 -12.40 -6.93
C PRO A 219 -18.07 -13.45 -7.47
N ARG A 220 -19.37 -13.12 -7.52
CA ARG A 220 -20.35 -13.95 -8.20
C ARG A 220 -19.85 -14.11 -9.64
N SER A 221 -19.40 -15.32 -9.98
CA SER A 221 -19.28 -15.73 -11.36
C SER A 221 -20.65 -15.55 -11.98
N LYS A 222 -20.84 -14.47 -12.73
CA LYS A 222 -21.90 -14.45 -13.73
C LYS A 222 -21.43 -15.32 -14.88
N HIS A 223 -21.48 -16.63 -14.66
CA HIS A 223 -21.65 -17.57 -15.74
C HIS A 223 -23.13 -17.47 -16.09
N GLU A 224 -23.49 -16.45 -16.88
CA GLU A 224 -24.71 -16.57 -17.68
C GLU A 224 -24.35 -17.64 -18.73
N GLU A 225 -24.71 -18.87 -18.40
CA GLU A 225 -24.94 -19.92 -19.40
C GLU A 225 -25.97 -19.36 -20.38
N SER A 226 -25.50 -18.76 -21.48
CA SER A 226 -26.32 -18.69 -22.69
C SER A 226 -26.50 -20.12 -23.15
N GLY A 227 -27.63 -20.71 -22.73
CA GLY A 227 -28.15 -21.93 -23.28
C GLY A 227 -28.17 -21.82 -24.80
N SER A 228 -27.60 -22.83 -25.43
CA SER A 228 -27.86 -23.20 -26.81
C SER A 228 -29.35 -23.14 -27.10
N ASN A 229 -29.73 -22.25 -28.01
CA ASN A 229 -30.84 -22.43 -28.95
C ASN A 229 -30.48 -21.58 -30.16
N ASP A 230 -29.99 -22.24 -31.19
CA ASP A 230 -30.17 -21.79 -32.57
C ASP A 230 -31.65 -21.50 -32.76
N ASP A 231 -32.01 -20.25 -32.99
CA ASP A 231 -33.19 -19.86 -33.76
C ASP A 231 -33.06 -18.38 -34.16
N GLU A 232 -33.19 -18.16 -35.46
CA GLU A 232 -33.13 -16.88 -36.15
C GLU A 232 -34.05 -15.84 -35.51
N ILE A 233 -33.50 -14.74 -35.01
CA ILE A 233 -34.24 -13.48 -34.87
C ILE A 233 -33.40 -12.33 -35.40
N GLU A 234 -33.70 -11.99 -36.65
CA GLU A 234 -33.27 -10.82 -37.38
C GLU A 234 -33.85 -9.55 -36.70
N HIS A 235 -33.15 -9.00 -35.71
CA HIS A 235 -33.47 -7.68 -35.15
C HIS A 235 -32.56 -6.60 -35.76
N GLY A 236 -33.14 -5.85 -36.70
CA GLY A 236 -32.53 -4.77 -37.43
C GLY A 236 -31.96 -3.66 -36.53
N TYR A 237 -30.64 -3.59 -36.49
CA TYR A 237 -29.92 -2.36 -36.24
C TYR A 237 -29.37 -1.87 -37.59
N ILE A 238 -29.94 -0.78 -38.11
CA ILE A 238 -29.41 -0.07 -39.27
C ILE A 238 -28.07 0.54 -38.84
N PHE A 239 -26.98 -0.20 -39.04
CA PHE A 239 -25.64 0.34 -38.98
C PHE A 239 -25.41 1.08 -40.30
N ASP A 240 -25.24 2.39 -40.22
CA ASP A 240 -24.94 3.25 -41.37
C ASP A 240 -23.61 2.81 -42.02
N LYS A 241 -23.72 2.00 -43.08
CA LYS A 241 -22.60 1.45 -43.86
C LYS A 241 -21.77 2.53 -44.57
N SER A 242 -22.13 3.81 -44.47
CA SER A 242 -21.42 4.92 -45.12
C SER A 242 -20.07 5.29 -44.49
N LYS A 243 -19.71 4.72 -43.33
CA LYS A 243 -18.44 5.01 -42.61
C LYS A 243 -17.48 3.84 -42.49
N ILE A 244 -17.64 2.80 -43.31
CA ILE A 244 -16.76 1.64 -43.31
C ILE A 244 -15.81 1.76 -44.51
N GLU A 245 -14.51 1.85 -44.23
CA GLU A 245 -13.47 1.82 -45.25
C GLU A 245 -13.51 0.47 -45.99
N LYS A 246 -13.36 0.51 -47.31
CA LYS A 246 -13.56 -0.64 -48.20
C LYS A 246 -12.48 -1.69 -47.92
N GLU A 247 -12.88 -2.89 -47.50
CA GLU A 247 -11.94 -3.96 -47.14
C GLU A 247 -11.02 -4.33 -48.32
N PRO A 248 -9.70 -4.49 -48.10
CA PRO A 248 -8.79 -4.97 -49.13
C PRO A 248 -9.06 -6.45 -49.45
N ASN A 249 -8.89 -6.81 -50.72
CA ASN A 249 -9.26 -8.09 -51.33
C ASN A 249 -8.30 -9.26 -50.95
N MET A 250 -7.95 -9.38 -49.66
CA MET A 250 -7.10 -10.44 -49.12
C MET A 250 -7.85 -11.26 -48.07
N THR A 251 -7.64 -12.57 -48.09
CA THR A 251 -8.18 -13.48 -47.08
C THR A 251 -7.51 -13.20 -45.73
N PRO A 252 -8.25 -12.74 -44.69
CA PRO A 252 -7.66 -12.49 -43.39
C PRO A 252 -7.33 -13.81 -42.70
N THR A 253 -6.07 -14.00 -42.29
CA THR A 253 -5.62 -15.20 -41.54
C THR A 253 -6.24 -15.29 -40.15
N VAL A 254 -6.64 -14.15 -39.56
CA VAL A 254 -7.36 -14.09 -38.28
C VAL A 254 -8.52 -13.10 -38.43
N ARG A 255 -9.75 -13.60 -38.30
CA ARG A 255 -10.98 -12.80 -38.30
C ARG A 255 -11.57 -12.79 -36.90
N ILE A 256 -11.52 -11.64 -36.22
CA ILE A 256 -12.20 -11.44 -34.95
C ILE A 256 -13.62 -10.99 -35.26
N ILE A 257 -14.58 -11.88 -35.04
CA ILE A 257 -16.02 -11.65 -35.21
C ILE A 257 -16.66 -11.55 -33.82
N ASN A 258 -17.70 -10.72 -33.68
CA ASN A 258 -18.49 -10.57 -32.44
C ASN A 258 -17.73 -10.07 -31.20
N LEU A 259 -16.85 -9.07 -31.37
CA LEU A 259 -16.30 -8.36 -30.21
C LEU A 259 -17.38 -7.47 -29.58
N CYS A 260 -18.18 -8.03 -28.66
CA CYS A 260 -19.21 -7.30 -27.95
C CYS A 260 -18.64 -6.78 -26.61
N LYS A 261 -18.70 -5.46 -26.39
CA LYS A 261 -18.34 -4.84 -25.11
C LYS A 261 -19.62 -4.41 -24.38
N THR A 262 -20.12 -5.27 -23.50
CA THR A 262 -21.33 -4.99 -22.72
C THR A 262 -20.97 -4.09 -21.54
N TYR A 263 -21.37 -2.82 -21.59
CA TYR A 263 -21.25 -1.92 -20.45
C TYR A 263 -22.43 -2.15 -19.51
N THR A 264 -22.17 -2.61 -18.28
CA THR A 264 -23.19 -2.60 -17.23
C THR A 264 -23.37 -1.17 -16.73
N THR A 265 -24.15 -0.36 -17.42
CA THR A 265 -24.57 0.94 -16.90
C THR A 265 -25.59 0.70 -15.79
N SER A 266 -25.23 1.13 -14.57
CA SER A 266 -26.21 1.30 -13.49
C SER A 266 -27.32 2.23 -14.00
N TRP A 267 -28.60 1.90 -13.72
CA TRP A 267 -29.79 2.53 -14.31
C TRP A 267 -29.69 4.07 -14.29
N VAL A 268 -29.11 4.65 -13.25
CA VAL A 268 -28.97 6.10 -13.06
C VAL A 268 -28.15 6.78 -14.17
N LYS A 269 -27.12 6.13 -14.73
CA LYS A 269 -26.35 6.67 -15.88
C LYS A 269 -27.11 6.58 -17.20
N LYS A 270 -28.01 5.60 -17.35
CA LYS A 270 -28.88 5.46 -18.53
C LYS A 270 -29.83 6.66 -18.66
N ILE A 271 -30.29 7.21 -17.53
CA ILE A 271 -31.13 8.41 -17.51
C ILE A 271 -30.33 9.69 -17.79
N SER A 272 -29.08 9.80 -17.29
CA SER A 272 -28.25 10.98 -17.56
C SER A 272 -27.74 11.06 -19.00
N ASP A 273 -27.35 9.92 -19.59
CA ASP A 273 -26.93 9.86 -20.99
C ASP A 273 -28.11 10.06 -21.95
N CYS A 274 -29.30 9.52 -21.65
CA CYS A 274 -30.52 9.85 -22.40
C CYS A 274 -30.85 11.34 -22.32
N ARG A 275 -30.68 12.00 -21.16
CA ARG A 275 -30.87 13.46 -21.05
C ARG A 275 -29.88 14.24 -21.91
N PHE A 276 -28.61 13.82 -21.97
CA PHE A 276 -27.59 14.50 -22.77
C PHE A 276 -27.78 14.30 -24.28
N VAL A 277 -28.20 13.12 -24.74
CA VAL A 277 -28.48 12.86 -26.16
C VAL A 277 -29.74 13.60 -26.61
N ILE A 278 -30.80 13.63 -25.79
CA ILE A 278 -32.02 14.39 -26.10
C ILE A 278 -31.74 15.91 -26.16
N PHE A 279 -30.94 16.45 -25.23
CA PHE A 279 -30.58 17.88 -25.26
C PHE A 279 -29.76 18.25 -26.49
N LYS A 280 -28.85 17.36 -26.94
CA LYS A 280 -28.01 17.60 -28.12
C LYS A 280 -28.83 17.49 -29.42
N LEU A 281 -29.82 16.59 -29.48
CA LEU A 281 -30.76 16.49 -30.60
C LEU A 281 -31.68 17.73 -30.70
N PHE A 282 -32.20 18.22 -29.57
CA PHE A 282 -33.07 19.40 -29.55
C PHE A 282 -32.32 20.67 -29.99
N TYR A 283 -31.07 20.86 -29.53
CA TYR A 283 -30.25 22.02 -29.90
C TYR A 283 -29.84 22.03 -31.38
N THR A 284 -29.74 20.84 -32.00
CA THR A 284 -29.37 20.71 -33.42
C THR A 284 -30.59 20.96 -34.34
N LEU A 285 -31.81 20.65 -33.89
CA LEU A 285 -33.04 20.91 -34.64
C LEU A 285 -33.48 22.38 -34.62
N THR A 286 -33.13 23.16 -33.59
CA THR A 286 -33.50 24.58 -33.49
C THR A 286 -32.58 25.55 -34.25
N ARG A 287 -31.49 25.08 -34.89
CA ARG A 287 -30.52 25.95 -35.61
C ARG A 287 -30.58 25.82 -37.14
N LYS A 288 -31.67 25.29 -37.68
CA LYS A 288 -31.98 25.30 -39.13
C LYS A 288 -33.40 25.82 -39.36
N SER A 289 -33.57 27.14 -39.29
CA SER A 289 -34.48 27.91 -40.13
C SER A 289 -33.96 29.34 -40.22
#